data_AF-A0A7J6V0Z5-F1
#
_entry.id   AF-A0A7J6V0Z5-F1
#
_cell.length_a   1.000
_cell.length_b   1.000
_cell.length_c   1.000
_cell.angle_alpha   90.00
_cell.angle_beta   90.00
_cell.angle_gamma   90.00
#
_symmetry.space_group_name_H-M   'P 1'
#
loop_
_entity.id
_entity.type
_entity.pdbx_description
1 polymer ?
#
loop_
_entity_poly.entity_id
_entity_poly.type
_entity_poly.pdbx_seq_one_letter_code
_entity_poly.pdbx_strand_id
1 'polypeptide(L)'
;YSIWLDSKLRLQSDPILILEYFLWRKGYEYAISNHYDRHCLWEEVAQNKKLNKFNHTIIDQQFAFYQADGLKRFNSSDQNRLLPSNVPEGSFIMRAHTPMSNLFSCLWFNEVDRFTPRDQLSFAYTYLKLSRMNPGKPFHLNMFKDCERRAIAKLFRHRSERNIPLQAME
;
A
#
# COMPACT_ATOMS: atom_id res chain seq x y z
N TYR A 1 -9.13 -15.01 5.37
CA TYR A 1 -9.01 -13.82 4.49
C TYR A 1 -9.44 -12.58 5.25
N SER A 2 -8.96 -11.40 4.85
CA SER A 2 -9.47 -10.12 5.36
C SER A 2 -9.29 -9.00 4.36
N ILE A 3 -10.18 -8.01 4.44
CA ILE A 3 -10.12 -6.76 3.68
C ILE A 3 -9.92 -5.63 4.68
N TRP A 4 -8.86 -4.85 4.48
CA TRP A 4 -8.60 -3.60 5.18
C TRP A 4 -9.00 -2.43 4.29
N LEU A 5 -9.70 -1.47 4.90
CA LEU A 5 -10.26 -0.31 4.23
C LEU A 5 -10.01 0.91 5.13
N ASP A 6 -9.43 1.97 4.57
CA ASP A 6 -9.30 3.26 5.25
C ASP A 6 -10.69 3.76 5.67
N SER A 7 -10.79 4.34 6.87
CA SER A 7 -12.06 4.83 7.43
C SER A 7 -12.74 5.89 6.57
N LYS A 8 -11.98 6.58 5.71
CA LYS A 8 -12.54 7.53 4.72
C LYS A 8 -13.21 6.86 3.52
N LEU A 9 -13.16 5.53 3.41
CA LEU A 9 -13.70 4.79 2.28
C LEU A 9 -14.90 3.92 2.70
N ARG A 10 -15.79 3.66 1.75
CA ARG A 10 -16.86 2.67 1.84
C ARG A 10 -16.75 1.68 0.69
N LEU A 11 -16.90 0.40 1.02
CA LEU A 11 -16.99 -0.67 0.04
C LEU A 11 -18.30 -0.54 -0.74
N GLN A 12 -18.26 -0.78 -2.04
CA GLN A 12 -19.42 -0.71 -2.96
C GLN A 12 -19.69 -2.03 -3.69
N SER A 13 -18.86 -3.04 -3.46
CA SER A 13 -18.97 -4.33 -4.13
C SER A 13 -18.94 -5.44 -3.09
N ASP A 14 -19.48 -6.60 -3.46
CA ASP A 14 -19.49 -7.79 -2.61
C ASP A 14 -18.06 -8.17 -2.19
N PRO A 15 -17.76 -8.25 -0.88
CA PRO A 15 -16.46 -8.70 -0.37
C PRO A 15 -15.97 -10.02 -0.97
N ILE A 16 -16.87 -10.96 -1.25
CA ILE A 16 -16.52 -12.26 -1.83
C ILE A 16 -16.06 -12.11 -3.27
N LEU A 17 -16.77 -11.31 -4.08
CA LEU A 17 -16.36 -11.03 -5.47
C LEU A 17 -15.03 -10.28 -5.54
N ILE A 18 -14.77 -9.40 -4.58
CA ILE A 18 -13.48 -8.72 -4.44
C ILE A 18 -12.35 -9.73 -4.17
N LEU A 19 -12.52 -10.61 -3.17
CA LEU A 19 -11.53 -11.64 -2.87
C LEU A 19 -11.30 -12.58 -4.06
N GLU A 20 -12.37 -12.97 -4.73
CA GLU A 20 -12.33 -13.84 -5.90
C GLU A 20 -11.52 -13.20 -7.04
N TYR A 21 -11.81 -11.94 -7.37
CA TYR A 21 -11.15 -11.21 -8.46
C TYR A 21 -9.67 -10.91 -8.17
N PHE A 22 -9.37 -10.36 -6.98
CA PHE A 22 -8.03 -9.87 -6.68
C PHE A 22 -7.07 -10.93 -6.13
N LEU A 23 -7.60 -12.01 -5.54
CA LEU A 23 -6.80 -13.08 -4.94
C LEU A 23 -7.01 -14.43 -5.64
N TRP A 24 -8.23 -14.97 -5.63
CA TRP A 24 -8.45 -16.40 -5.93
C TRP A 24 -8.17 -16.77 -7.39
N ARG A 25 -8.68 -16.00 -8.37
CA ARG A 25 -8.52 -16.32 -9.81
C ARG A 25 -7.08 -16.53 -10.26
N LYS A 26 -6.14 -15.85 -9.60
CA LYS A 26 -4.72 -15.81 -9.99
C LYS A 26 -3.80 -16.38 -8.90
N GLY A 27 -4.37 -16.93 -7.81
CA GLY A 27 -3.60 -17.50 -6.71
C GLY A 27 -2.74 -16.49 -5.95
N TYR A 28 -3.18 -15.23 -5.85
CA TYR A 28 -2.46 -14.24 -5.04
C TYR A 28 -2.82 -14.36 -3.56
N GLU A 29 -1.87 -14.03 -2.69
CA GLU A 29 -2.02 -14.08 -1.24
C GLU A 29 -2.24 -12.68 -0.64
N TYR A 30 -1.87 -11.64 -1.38
CA TYR A 30 -1.95 -10.26 -0.95
C TYR A 30 -2.27 -9.36 -2.14
N ALA A 31 -3.12 -8.38 -1.95
CA ALA A 31 -3.43 -7.39 -2.97
C ALA A 31 -3.49 -5.99 -2.37
N ILE A 32 -2.85 -5.04 -3.05
CA ILE A 32 -2.79 -3.62 -2.66
C ILE A 32 -2.75 -2.76 -3.93
N SER A 33 -3.41 -1.61 -3.90
CA SER A 33 -3.35 -0.69 -5.05
C SER A 33 -1.95 -0.08 -5.18
N ASN A 34 -1.52 0.20 -6.40
CA ASN A 34 -0.45 1.17 -6.61
C ASN A 34 -0.94 2.59 -6.36
N HIS A 35 -0.02 3.48 -6.01
CA HIS A 35 -0.34 4.89 -5.93
C HIS A 35 -0.64 5.46 -7.33
N TYR A 36 -1.59 6.41 -7.40
CA TYR A 36 -2.22 6.86 -8.64
C TYR A 36 -1.40 7.84 -9.49
N ASP A 37 -0.27 8.31 -8.95
CA ASP A 37 0.54 9.39 -9.53
C ASP A 37 2.03 9.06 -9.40
N ARG A 38 2.51 8.93 -8.16
CA ARG A 38 3.89 8.53 -7.86
C ARG A 38 4.09 7.02 -7.92
N HIS A 39 5.18 6.59 -8.55
CA HIS A 39 5.56 5.18 -8.68
C HIS A 39 6.98 4.87 -8.19
N CYS A 40 7.82 5.90 -8.04
CA CYS A 40 9.19 5.77 -7.60
C CYS A 40 9.35 6.22 -6.14
N LEU A 41 10.07 5.43 -5.34
CA LEU A 41 10.33 5.79 -3.94
C LEU A 41 11.11 7.12 -3.82
N TRP A 42 11.99 7.44 -4.78
CA TRP A 42 12.75 8.69 -4.79
C TRP A 42 11.82 9.91 -4.86
N GLU A 43 10.77 9.82 -5.66
CA GLU A 43 9.75 10.88 -5.80
C GLU A 43 8.90 10.97 -4.53
N GLU A 44 8.52 9.82 -3.96
CA GLU A 44 7.75 9.77 -2.71
C GLU A 44 8.54 10.36 -1.53
N VAL A 45 9.84 10.06 -1.40
CA VAL A 45 10.72 10.66 -0.39
C VAL A 45 10.76 12.18 -0.53
N ALA A 46 11.01 12.68 -1.74
CA ALA A 46 11.02 14.11 -2.01
C ALA A 46 9.67 14.76 -1.68
N GLN A 47 8.56 14.09 -2.01
CA GLN A 47 7.21 14.58 -1.75
C GLN A 47 6.87 14.60 -0.26
N ASN A 48 7.27 13.59 0.51
CA ASN A 48 7.06 13.57 1.97
C ASN A 48 7.80 14.73 2.65
N LYS A 49 9.03 15.04 2.20
CA LYS A 49 9.81 16.19 2.70
C LYS A 49 9.17 17.52 2.27
N LYS A 50 8.81 17.66 0.99
CA LYS A 50 8.16 18.87 0.47
C LYS A 50 6.86 19.21 1.22
N LEU A 51 6.09 18.20 1.60
CA LEU A 51 4.84 18.35 2.34
C LEU A 51 5.00 18.31 3.87
N ASN A 52 6.23 18.30 4.39
CA ASN A 52 6.55 18.20 5.82
C ASN A 52 5.77 17.09 6.54
N LYS A 53 5.66 15.90 5.91
CA LYS A 53 4.85 14.79 6.44
C LYS A 53 5.48 14.11 7.66
N PHE A 54 6.80 14.20 7.80
CA PHE A 54 7.55 13.65 8.91
C PHE A 54 8.91 14.33 9.03
N ASN A 55 9.65 14.04 10.10
CA ASN A 55 11.01 14.58 10.31
C ASN A 55 11.94 14.19 9.14
N HIS A 56 12.52 15.20 8.47
CA HIS A 56 13.35 15.02 7.29
C HIS A 56 14.60 14.18 7.55
N THR A 57 15.22 14.34 8.72
CA THR A 57 16.42 13.56 9.10
C THR A 57 16.11 12.08 9.19
N ILE A 58 14.94 11.72 9.76
CA ILE A 58 14.52 10.31 9.87
C ILE A 58 14.18 9.72 8.49
N ILE A 59 13.52 10.51 7.63
CA ILE A 59 13.26 10.11 6.23
C ILE A 59 14.59 9.85 5.50
N ASP A 60 15.57 10.74 5.64
CA ASP A 60 16.87 10.62 4.98
C ASP A 60 17.65 9.39 5.51
N GLN A 61 17.62 9.14 6.81
CA GLN A 61 18.21 7.94 7.42
C GLN A 61 17.57 6.64 6.91
N GLN A 62 16.24 6.58 6.88
CA GLN A 62 15.50 5.43 6.36
C GLN A 62 15.87 5.17 4.90
N PHE A 63 15.86 6.22 4.09
CA PHE A 63 16.11 6.09 2.66
C PHE A 63 17.56 5.69 2.36
N ALA A 64 18.53 6.30 3.06
CA ALA A 64 19.94 5.92 2.97
C ALA A 64 20.17 4.46 3.38
N PHE A 65 19.50 3.99 4.44
CA PHE A 65 19.53 2.59 4.85
C PHE A 65 19.03 1.66 3.74
N TYR A 66 17.89 1.96 3.12
CA TYR A 66 17.36 1.15 2.03
C TYR A 66 18.26 1.14 0.79
N GLN A 67 18.86 2.29 0.44
CA GLN A 67 19.79 2.38 -0.69
C GLN A 67 21.05 1.55 -0.43
N ALA A 68 21.62 1.64 0.77
CA ALA A 68 22.80 0.88 1.17
C ALA A 68 22.52 -0.63 1.17
N ASP A 69 21.31 -1.04 1.55
CA ASP A 69 20.86 -2.44 1.50
C ASP A 69 20.36 -2.87 0.10
N GLY A 70 20.66 -2.08 -0.94
CA GLY A 70 20.50 -2.47 -2.33
C GLY A 70 19.13 -2.22 -2.95
N LEU A 71 18.32 -1.31 -2.38
CA LEU A 71 17.15 -0.78 -3.07
C LEU A 71 17.60 0.10 -4.25
N LYS A 72 17.11 -0.22 -5.44
CA LYS A 72 17.41 0.52 -6.68
C LYS A 72 16.26 1.42 -7.09
N ARG A 73 16.59 2.46 -7.86
CA ARG A 73 15.60 3.39 -8.42
C ARG A 73 14.63 2.64 -9.31
N PHE A 74 13.34 2.92 -9.13
CA PHE A 74 12.29 2.29 -9.94
C PHE A 74 12.49 2.62 -11.42
N ASN A 75 12.42 1.60 -12.27
CA ASN A 75 12.50 1.73 -13.72
C ASN A 75 11.27 1.07 -14.35
N SER A 76 10.43 1.87 -14.99
CA SER A 76 9.19 1.38 -15.63
C SER A 76 9.45 0.51 -16.85
N SER A 77 10.63 0.63 -17.48
CA SER A 77 11.03 -0.17 -18.65
C SER A 77 11.77 -1.46 -18.28
N ASP A 78 12.10 -1.66 -17.00
CA ASP A 78 12.74 -2.90 -16.55
C ASP A 78 11.73 -4.06 -16.54
N GLN A 79 11.99 -5.07 -17.35
CA GLN A 79 11.15 -6.27 -17.45
C GLN A 79 11.31 -7.21 -16.24
N ASN A 80 12.43 -7.11 -15.51
CA ASN A 80 12.74 -7.94 -14.35
C ASN A 80 12.35 -7.27 -13.02
N ARG A 81 11.55 -6.19 -13.08
CA ARG A 81 11.10 -5.49 -11.88
C ARG A 81 10.29 -6.42 -10.97
N LEU A 82 10.58 -6.33 -9.67
CA LEU A 82 9.90 -7.11 -8.64
C LEU A 82 8.45 -6.68 -8.41
N LEU A 83 8.17 -5.39 -8.60
CA LEU A 83 6.87 -4.78 -8.41
C LEU A 83 6.51 -3.87 -9.58
N PRO A 84 5.22 -3.70 -9.91
CA PRO A 84 4.74 -2.72 -10.88
C PRO A 84 5.01 -1.26 -10.48
N SER A 85 5.21 -0.98 -9.19
CA SER A 85 5.48 0.32 -8.60
C SER A 85 6.17 0.13 -7.26
N ASN A 86 7.04 1.07 -6.85
CA ASN A 86 7.60 1.07 -5.50
C ASN A 86 6.63 1.67 -4.47
N VAL A 87 5.66 2.45 -4.92
CA VAL A 87 4.77 3.22 -4.05
C VAL A 87 3.37 2.61 -4.07
N PRO A 88 2.91 2.03 -2.94
CA PRO A 88 1.54 1.55 -2.81
C PRO A 88 0.57 2.68 -2.43
N GLU A 89 -0.71 2.39 -2.59
CA GLU A 89 -1.83 3.10 -1.97
C GLU A 89 -2.45 2.18 -0.91
N GLY A 90 -2.12 2.44 0.35
CA GLY A 90 -2.49 1.61 1.51
C GLY A 90 -3.95 1.72 1.97
N SER A 91 -4.77 2.54 1.30
CA SER A 91 -6.18 2.72 1.69
C SER A 91 -7.08 1.51 1.42
N PHE A 92 -6.61 0.53 0.64
CA PHE A 92 -7.34 -0.71 0.40
C PHE A 92 -6.40 -1.91 0.25
N ILE A 93 -6.50 -2.88 1.15
CA ILE A 93 -5.64 -4.07 1.18
C ILE A 93 -6.49 -5.31 1.35
N MET A 94 -6.19 -6.36 0.59
CA MET A 94 -6.80 -7.67 0.72
C MET A 94 -5.70 -8.70 1.03
N ARG A 95 -5.96 -9.61 1.96
CA ARG A 95 -5.01 -10.66 2.32
C ARG A 95 -5.69 -12.01 2.52
N ALA A 96 -5.11 -13.05 1.92
CA ALA A 96 -5.21 -14.41 2.40
C ALA A 96 -4.41 -14.52 3.71
N HIS A 97 -4.80 -15.42 4.61
CA HIS A 97 -4.09 -15.60 5.89
C HIS A 97 -3.07 -16.73 5.76
N THR A 98 -2.10 -16.57 4.87
CA THR A 98 -1.03 -17.55 4.63
C THR A 98 0.19 -17.20 5.48
N PRO A 99 1.12 -18.15 5.70
CA PRO A 99 2.38 -17.84 6.37
C PRO A 99 3.15 -16.71 5.70
N MET A 100 3.12 -16.62 4.37
CA MET A 100 3.88 -15.62 3.62
C MET A 100 3.26 -14.22 3.70
N SER A 101 1.93 -14.12 3.58
CA SER A 101 1.24 -12.84 3.76
C SER A 101 1.40 -12.30 5.18
N ASN A 102 1.33 -13.18 6.19
CA ASN A 102 1.54 -12.81 7.59
C ASN A 102 2.99 -12.35 7.85
N LEU A 103 3.97 -13.08 7.32
CA LEU A 103 5.39 -12.70 7.42
C LEU A 103 5.64 -11.33 6.78
N PHE A 104 5.11 -11.10 5.56
CA PHE A 104 5.23 -9.81 4.89
C PHE A 104 4.62 -8.67 5.73
N SER A 105 3.42 -8.86 6.27
CA SER A 105 2.77 -7.86 7.13
C SER A 105 3.58 -7.56 8.39
N CYS A 106 4.17 -8.56 9.04
CA CYS A 106 5.06 -8.34 10.19
C CYS A 106 6.32 -7.57 9.83
N LEU A 107 6.99 -7.96 8.73
CA LEU A 107 8.19 -7.26 8.27
C LEU A 107 7.89 -5.81 7.89
N TRP A 108 6.76 -5.56 7.23
CA TRP A 108 6.36 -4.22 6.83
C TRP A 108 6.07 -3.34 8.05
N PHE A 109 5.36 -3.91 9.04
CA PHE A 109 5.12 -3.24 10.32
C PHE A 109 6.42 -2.89 11.04
N ASN A 110 7.42 -3.79 11.06
CA ASN A 110 8.71 -3.52 11.68
C ASN A 110 9.43 -2.32 11.03
N GLU A 111 9.38 -2.17 9.70
CA GLU A 111 10.01 -1.02 9.02
C GLU A 111 9.23 0.29 9.28
N VAL A 112 7.90 0.21 9.40
CA VAL A 112 7.02 1.32 9.79
C VAL A 112 7.31 1.81 11.22
N ASP A 113 7.46 0.88 12.16
CA ASP A 113 7.76 1.17 13.57
C ASP A 113 9.19 1.68 13.75
N ARG A 114 10.16 1.09 13.04
CA ARG A 114 11.58 1.42 13.16
C ARG A 114 11.92 2.83 12.69
N PHE A 115 11.29 3.30 11.61
CA PHE A 115 11.68 4.55 10.96
C PHE A 115 10.56 5.58 10.98
N THR A 116 9.55 5.37 10.13
CA THR A 116 8.49 6.36 9.92
C THR A 116 7.18 5.67 9.63
N PRO A 117 6.06 6.20 10.17
CA PRO A 117 4.73 5.67 9.92
C PRO A 117 4.25 5.87 8.48
N ARG A 118 5.07 6.48 7.61
CA ARG A 118 4.80 6.62 6.17
C ARG A 118 5.06 5.27 5.48
N ASP A 119 4.07 4.39 5.58
CA ASP A 119 4.02 3.03 5.01
C ASP A 119 4.44 2.91 3.52
N GLN A 120 4.15 3.95 2.73
CA GLN A 120 4.58 4.08 1.34
C GLN A 120 6.10 4.03 1.17
N LEU A 121 6.86 4.50 2.16
CA LEU A 121 8.33 4.56 2.09
C LEU A 121 8.99 3.20 2.30
N SER A 122 8.38 2.34 3.11
CA SER A 122 8.95 1.04 3.50
C SER A 122 8.50 -0.14 2.63
N PHE A 123 7.39 0.00 1.90
CA PHE A 123 6.75 -1.13 1.20
C PHE A 123 7.67 -1.83 0.19
N ALA A 124 8.24 -1.10 -0.78
CA ALA A 124 9.08 -1.70 -1.81
C ALA A 124 10.34 -2.36 -1.25
N TYR A 125 10.95 -1.71 -0.25
CA TYR A 125 12.10 -2.27 0.45
C TYR A 125 11.73 -3.56 1.18
N THR A 126 10.60 -3.58 1.89
CA THR A 126 10.11 -4.77 2.60
C THR A 126 9.90 -5.93 1.63
N TYR A 127 9.30 -5.67 0.46
CA TYR A 127 9.09 -6.70 -0.55
C TYR A 127 10.43 -7.22 -1.09
N LEU A 128 11.37 -6.32 -1.42
CA LEU A 128 12.71 -6.67 -1.87
C LEU A 128 13.45 -7.56 -0.84
N LYS A 129 13.41 -7.17 0.43
CA LYS A 129 14.02 -7.92 1.55
C LYS A 129 13.41 -9.31 1.66
N LEU A 130 12.07 -9.42 1.63
CA LEU A 130 11.38 -10.70 1.69
C LEU A 130 11.74 -11.61 0.51
N SER A 131 11.74 -11.09 -0.72
CA SER A 131 12.11 -11.85 -1.92
C SER A 131 13.55 -12.38 -1.86
N ARG A 132 14.48 -11.58 -1.32
CA ARG A 132 15.89 -11.99 -1.16
C ARG A 132 16.08 -13.02 -0.06
N MET A 133 15.38 -12.89 1.04
CA MET A 133 15.47 -13.82 2.18
C MET A 133 14.78 -15.17 1.91
N ASN A 134 13.84 -15.22 0.96
CA ASN A 134 13.04 -16.42 0.67
C ASN A 134 12.99 -16.76 -0.84
N PRO A 135 14.13 -17.01 -1.50
CA PRO A 135 14.16 -17.23 -2.95
C PRO A 135 13.38 -18.48 -3.40
N GLY A 136 13.28 -19.50 -2.55
CA GLY A 136 12.55 -20.75 -2.85
C GLY A 136 11.05 -20.70 -2.56
N LYS A 137 10.53 -19.60 -1.98
CA LYS A 137 9.13 -19.45 -1.61
C LYS A 137 8.65 -18.05 -1.98
N PRO A 138 8.27 -17.84 -3.26
CA PRO A 138 7.85 -16.52 -3.72
C PRO A 138 6.59 -16.06 -2.99
N PHE A 139 6.52 -14.76 -2.71
CA PHE A 139 5.32 -14.13 -2.19
C PHE A 139 4.44 -13.66 -3.34
N HIS A 140 3.24 -14.21 -3.47
CA HIS A 140 2.35 -13.90 -4.58
C HIS A 140 1.53 -12.64 -4.28
N LEU A 141 2.10 -11.48 -4.59
CA LEU A 141 1.47 -10.17 -4.40
C LEU A 141 0.88 -9.61 -5.70
N ASN A 142 -0.35 -9.11 -5.61
CA ASN A 142 -1.04 -8.38 -6.66
C ASN A 142 -1.03 -6.88 -6.38
N MET A 143 -0.20 -6.14 -7.11
CA MET A 143 -0.26 -4.68 -7.07
C MET A 143 -1.11 -4.16 -8.24
N PHE A 144 -2.39 -3.91 -7.96
CA PHE A 144 -3.39 -3.55 -8.96
C PHE A 144 -3.50 -2.03 -9.14
N LYS A 145 -4.19 -1.56 -10.18
CA LYS A 145 -4.26 -0.13 -10.49
C LYS A 145 -5.24 0.61 -9.57
N ASP A 146 -4.92 1.85 -9.21
CA ASP A 146 -5.82 2.70 -8.40
C ASP A 146 -7.23 2.86 -8.99
N CYS A 147 -7.39 2.81 -10.32
CA CYS A 147 -8.71 2.87 -10.94
C CYS A 147 -9.62 1.70 -10.54
N GLU A 148 -9.06 0.50 -10.34
CA GLU A 148 -9.80 -0.67 -9.88
C GLU A 148 -10.23 -0.49 -8.41
N ARG A 149 -9.36 0.07 -7.56
CA ARG A 149 -9.73 0.47 -6.18
C ARG A 149 -10.92 1.44 -6.19
N ARG A 150 -10.87 2.47 -7.05
CA ARG A 150 -11.94 3.49 -7.16
C ARG A 150 -13.25 2.92 -7.68
N ALA A 151 -13.24 1.79 -8.38
CA ALA A 151 -14.46 1.12 -8.83
C ALA A 151 -15.20 0.44 -7.66
N ILE A 152 -14.45 -0.18 -6.75
CA ILE A 152 -14.99 -1.03 -5.67
C ILE A 152 -15.09 -0.32 -4.31
N ALA A 153 -14.35 0.77 -4.10
CA ALA A 153 -14.35 1.55 -2.86
C ALA A 153 -14.42 3.05 -3.15
N LYS A 154 -15.35 3.74 -2.50
CA LYS A 154 -15.61 5.18 -2.71
C LYS A 154 -15.31 5.99 -1.46
N LEU A 155 -14.90 7.23 -1.65
CA LEU A 155 -14.73 8.18 -0.55
C LEU A 155 -16.07 8.41 0.15
N PHE A 156 -16.11 8.11 1.44
CA PHE A 156 -17.23 8.45 2.30
C PHE A 156 -16.91 9.76 3.03
N ARG A 157 -17.67 10.81 2.71
CA ARG A 157 -17.58 12.08 3.42
C ARG A 157 -18.43 12.00 4.67
N HIS A 158 -17.81 12.08 5.84
CA HIS A 158 -18.53 12.28 7.09
C HIS A 158 -19.33 13.60 6.98
N ARG A 159 -20.66 13.53 7.10
CA ARG A 159 -21.48 14.72 7.26
C ARG A 159 -21.30 15.21 8.68
N SER A 160 -20.91 16.47 8.86
CA SER A 160 -21.02 17.14 10.16
C SER A 160 -22.52 17.21 10.53
N GLU A 161 -22.88 16.90 11.77
CA GLU A 161 -24.26 16.98 12.27
C GLU A 161 -24.90 18.37 12.09
N ARG A 162 -24.11 19.41 11.78
CA ARG A 162 -24.58 20.78 11.50
C ARG A 162 -25.34 20.96 10.17
N ASN A 163 -25.48 19.92 9.36
CA ASN A 163 -26.25 19.95 8.11
C ASN A 163 -27.59 19.20 8.22
N ILE A 164 -28.30 19.38 9.33
CA ILE A 164 -29.76 19.24 9.32
C ILE A 164 -30.29 20.55 8.75
N PRO A 165 -30.95 20.56 7.58
CA PRO A 165 -31.67 21.75 7.14
C PRO A 165 -32.70 22.10 8.21
N LEU A 166 -32.70 23.34 8.68
CA LEU A 166 -33.66 23.90 9.65
C LEU A 166 -35.14 23.82 9.20
N GLN A 167 -35.46 23.19 8.07
CA GLN A 167 -36.81 23.02 7.53
C GLN A 167 -37.51 21.71 7.96
N ALA A 168 -36.95 20.96 8.91
CA ALA A 168 -37.59 19.75 9.47
C ALA A 168 -37.96 19.89 10.95
N MET A 169 -38.15 21.13 11.42
CA MET A 169 -38.70 21.43 12.73
C MET A 169 -39.77 22.52 12.61
N GLU A 170 -40.85 22.21 11.89
CA GLU A 170 -42.19 22.80 12.05
C GLU A 170 -43.23 21.73 11.68
#